data_AF-A0A5K0W236-F1
#
_entry.id   AF-A0A5K0W236-F1
#
_cell.length_a   1.000
_cell.length_b   1.000
_cell.length_c   1.000
_cell.angle_alpha   90.00
_cell.angle_beta   90.00
_cell.angle_gamma   90.00
#
_symmetry.space_group_name_H-M   'P 1'
#
loop_
_entity.id
_entity.type
_entity.pdbx_description
1 polymer ?
#
loop_
_entity_poly.entity_id
_entity_poly.type
_entity_poly.pdbx_seq_one_letter_code
_entity_poly.pdbx_strand_id
1 'polypeptide(L)' 'DLQKATHNFNTLIGQGAFGPVYKAEMPGGETVAVKVLAKNSKQGEKEFHTE' A
#
# COMPACT_ATOMS: atom_id res chain seq x y z
N ASP A 1 -0.49 13.36 1.33
CA ASP A 1 -1.77 13.02 0.69
C ASP A 1 -2.15 11.56 0.84
N LEU A 2 -1.26 10.62 0.50
CA LEU A 2 -1.51 9.18 0.61
C LEU A 2 -1.96 8.73 2.01
N GLN A 3 -1.33 9.26 3.07
CA GLN A 3 -1.70 8.95 4.45
C GLN A 3 -3.12 9.42 4.80
N LYS A 4 -3.62 10.53 4.22
CA LYS A 4 -5.01 10.96 4.41
C LYS A 4 -5.96 10.07 3.61
N ALA A 5 -5.61 9.77 2.36
CA ALA A 5 -6.38 8.88 1.49
C ALA A 5 -6.51 7.47 2.08
N THR A 6 -5.47 6.95 2.75
CA THR A 6 -5.48 5.65 3.43
C THR A 6 -6.05 5.69 4.86
N HIS A 7 -6.58 6.83 5.30
CA HIS A 7 -7.04 7.04 6.68
C HIS A 7 -5.98 6.62 7.72
N ASN A 8 -4.73 7.05 7.51
CA ASN A 8 -3.54 6.67 8.27
C ASN A 8 -3.21 5.17 8.20
N PHE A 9 -3.38 4.55 7.03
CA PHE A 9 -3.14 3.12 6.82
C PHE A 9 -3.96 2.25 7.77
N ASN A 10 -5.21 2.66 8.04
CA ASN A 10 -6.08 1.95 8.98
C ASN A 10 -6.78 0.75 8.33
N THR A 11 -7.16 0.87 7.06
CA THR A 11 -7.94 -0.15 6.37
C THR A 11 -7.04 -1.09 5.59
N LEU A 12 -6.60 -2.17 6.25
CA LEU A 12 -5.88 -3.26 5.59
C LEU A 12 -6.85 -4.06 4.71
N ILE A 13 -6.49 -4.25 3.44
CA ILE A 13 -7.25 -5.05 2.47
C ILE A 13 -6.51 -6.31 2.03
N GLY A 14 -5.24 -6.46 2.41
CA GLY A 14 -4.46 -7.65 2.15
C GLY A 14 -3.08 -7.59 2.77
N GLN A 15 -2.41 -8.74 2.85
CA GLN A 15 -1.02 -8.83 3.28
C GLN A 15 -0.36 -9.97 2.51
N GLY A 16 0.81 -9.68 1.92
CA GLY A 16 1.61 -10.68 1.22
C GLY A 16 3.07 -10.64 1.67
N ALA A 17 3.91 -11.41 0.98
CA ALA A 17 5.35 -11.50 1.26
C ALA A 17 6.07 -10.14 1.26
N PHE A 18 5.55 -9.18 0.49
CA PHE A 18 6.12 -7.83 0.34
C PHE A 18 5.63 -6.82 1.36
N GLY A 19 4.61 -7.17 2.16
CA GLY A 19 4.02 -6.30 3.16
C GLY A 19 2.51 -6.11 3.01
N PRO A 20 1.94 -5.23 3.85
CA PRO A 20 0.51 -4.94 3.88
C PRO A 20 0.04 -4.11 2.68
N VAL A 21 -1.22 -4.29 2.30
CA VAL A 21 -1.95 -3.51 1.30
C VAL A 21 -3.11 -2.81 2.00
N TYR A 22 -3.23 -1.52 1.79
CA TYR A 22 -4.26 -0.67 2.39
C TYR A 22 -5.19 -0.10 1.33
N LYS A 23 -6.46 0.09 1.69
CA LYS A 23 -7.40 0.87 0.86
C LYS A 23 -7.07 2.36 0.97
N ALA A 24 -7.11 3.07 -0.14
CA ALA A 24 -7.08 4.53 -0.17
C ALA A 24 -8.25 5.09 -0.99
N GLU A 25 -8.84 6.17 -0.49
CA GLU A 25 -9.88 6.92 -1.20
C GLU A 25 -9.29 8.26 -1.68
N MET A 26 -9.26 8.45 -2.99
CA MET A 26 -8.76 9.66 -3.62
C MET A 26 -9.83 10.76 -3.57
N PRO A 27 -9.44 12.05 -3.55
CA PRO A 27 -10.40 13.16 -3.53
C PRO A 27 -11.41 13.15 -4.69
N GLY A 28 -11.10 12.46 -5.80
CA GLY A 28 -11.99 12.29 -6.94
C GLY A 28 -13.02 11.15 -6.81
N GLY A 29 -13.09 10.47 -5.65
CA GLY A 29 -13.96 9.31 -5.43
C GLY A 29 -13.40 7.98 -5.94
N GLU A 30 -12.23 7.99 -6.56
CA GLU A 30 -11.53 6.77 -6.97
C GLU A 30 -10.98 6.03 -5.74
N THR A 31 -11.16 4.71 -5.71
CA THR A 31 -10.58 3.84 -4.69
C THR A 31 -9.38 3.10 -5.26
N VAL A 32 -8.24 3.22 -4.59
CA VAL A 32 -6.99 2.55 -4.99
C VAL A 32 -6.44 1.68 -3.86
N ALA A 33 -5.60 0.71 -4.21
CA ALA A 33 -4.89 -0.15 -3.27
C ALA A 33 -3.44 0.35 -3.10
N VAL A 34 -3.01 0.59 -1.86
CA VAL A 34 -1.67 1.06 -1.51
C VAL A 34 -0.90 -0.06 -0.84
N LYS A 35 0.03 -0.66 -1.55
CA LYS A 35 0.94 -1.68 -1.01
C LYS A 35 2.15 -1.00 -0.35
N VAL A 36 2.40 -1.31 0.91
CA VAL A 36 3.50 -0.76 1.69
C VAL A 36 4.57 -1.82 1.86
N LEU A 37 5.80 -1.49 1.47
CA LEU A 37 6.94 -2.37 1.65
C LEU A 37 7.27 -2.54 3.13
N ALA A 38 7.34 -3.79 3.59
CA ALA A 38 7.83 -4.07 4.93
C ALA A 38 9.31 -3.65 5.05
N LYS A 39 9.67 -2.92 6.12
CA LYS A 39 11.04 -2.40 6.35
C LYS A 39 12.16 -3.46 6.31
N ASN A 40 11.80 -4.73 6.43
CA ASN A 40 12.74 -5.84 6.50
C ASN A 40 12.89 -6.55 5.13
N SER A 41 12.14 -6.13 4.12
CA SER A 41 12.06 -6.79 2.82
C SER A 41 13.07 -6.18 1.84
N LYS A 42 14.37 -6.36 2.10
CA LYS A 42 15.44 -5.97 1.15
C LYS A 42 15.31 -6.69 -0.20
N GLN A 43 14.70 -7.87 -0.22
CA GLN A 43 14.44 -8.64 -1.44
C GLN A 43 13.22 -8.11 -2.22
N GLY A 44 12.26 -7.54 -1.50
CA GLY A 44 10.99 -7.09 -2.08
C GLY A 44 11.02 -5.76 -2.81
N GLU A 45 12.01 -4.90 -2.59
CA GLU A 45 12.11 -3.62 -3.33
C GLU A 45 12.26 -3.82 -4.84
N LYS A 46 12.99 -4.86 -5.26
CA LYS A 46 13.23 -5.16 -6.67
C LYS A 46 11.97 -5.72 -7.35
N GLU A 47 11.20 -6.54 -6.64
CA GLU A 47 9.97 -7.16 -7.12
C GLU A 47 8.74 -6.24 -6.97
N PHE A 48 8.82 -5.21 -6.12
CA PHE A 48 7.81 -4.15 -6.02
C PHE A 48 7.81 -3.21 -7.24
N HIS A 49 8.96 -3.03 -7.88
CA HIS A 49 9.12 -2.30 -9.15
C HIS A 49 8.95 -3.20 -10.38
N THR A 50 8.01 -4.14 -10.35
CA THR A 50 7.70 -4.91 -11.56
C THR A 50 6.60 -4.16 -12.33
N GLU A 51 6.90 -3.76 -13.58
CA GLU A 51 6.08 -2.93 -14.49
C GLU A 51 4.62 -3.37 -14.65
#